data_AF-A0A1Z9Y6W5-F1
#
_entry.id   AF-A0A1Z9Y6W5-F1
#
_cell.length_a   1.000
_cell.length_b   1.000
_cell.length_c   1.000
_cell.angle_alpha   90.00
_cell.angle_beta   90.00
_cell.angle_gamma   90.00
#
_symmetry.space_group_name_H-M   'P 1'
#
loop_
_entity.id
_entity.type
_entity.pdbx_description
1 polymer ?
#
loop_
_entity_poly.entity_id
_entity_poly.type
_entity_poly.pdbx_seq_one_letter_code
_entity_poly.pdbx_strand_id
1 'polypeptide(L)'
;MLFEFLYNFAGSADFYSSNVEPLFRAVDQGPAASFVKEAWYFTPFAGCVHLIALSFLGGALLLADMRVVGPGITAKTPAELNRKMTPFLIVSAIALVISGVLLGLGEVMRIYNSPPFWLKMAGLASALIFTFTTRDSVIRNNGKFTPIALVGLVASMLIFWLSWIELTDWRFAARQAYLILIFLLVGFITAPMFLKTIRVERLRQLPVYLSLPGFLTVVVLLIAGAFLLARIDYQYLHELDLNAMGLLAFVHPSILAMMLVSFIAGMVSWIGIGAAETQPLSMRFVSLMSMFLWFSVAISGRWIAFW
;
A
#
# COMPACT_ATOMS: atom_id res chain seq x y z
N MET A 1 16.39 -1.68 28.19
CA MET A 1 16.54 -0.40 27.47
C MET A 1 16.08 -0.48 26.02
N LEU A 2 16.75 -1.19 25.08
CA LEU A 2 16.27 -1.23 23.67
C LEU A 2 14.93 -1.96 23.51
N PHE A 3 14.73 -3.10 24.20
CA PHE A 3 13.48 -3.84 24.18
C PHE A 3 12.32 -3.03 24.78
N GLU A 4 12.52 -2.37 25.93
CA GLU A 4 11.51 -1.47 26.51
C GLU A 4 11.28 -0.21 25.68
N PHE A 5 12.30 0.32 25.02
CA PHE A 5 12.14 1.42 24.07
C PHE A 5 11.30 0.98 22.87
N LEU A 6 11.60 -0.18 22.27
CA LEU A 6 10.82 -0.72 21.15
C LEU A 6 9.40 -1.11 21.55
N TYR A 7 9.22 -1.65 22.75
CA TYR A 7 7.92 -2.02 23.32
C TYR A 7 7.06 -0.79 23.65
N ASN A 8 7.64 0.27 24.20
CA ASN A 8 6.93 1.53 24.47
C ASN A 8 6.70 2.37 23.19
N PHE A 9 7.67 2.39 22.27
CA PHE A 9 7.54 3.04 20.96
C PHE A 9 6.42 2.39 20.13
N ALA A 10 6.19 1.09 20.32
CA ALA A 10 5.16 0.34 19.60
C ALA A 10 3.74 0.45 20.17
N GLY A 11 3.49 1.00 21.37
CA GLY A 11 2.09 0.99 21.85
C GLY A 11 1.70 1.45 23.24
N SER A 12 2.55 2.08 24.08
CA SER A 12 2.01 2.63 25.33
C SER A 12 1.43 4.03 25.08
N ALA A 13 0.11 4.17 25.23
CA ALA A 13 -0.59 5.46 25.14
C ALA A 13 0.07 6.54 26.02
N ASP A 14 0.64 6.12 27.15
CA ASP A 14 1.39 6.96 28.08
C ASP A 14 2.71 7.49 27.51
N PHE A 15 3.42 6.72 26.68
CA PHE A 15 4.64 7.19 26.02
C PHE A 15 4.33 8.27 24.99
N TYR A 16 3.30 8.05 24.17
CA TYR A 16 2.87 9.02 23.15
C TYR A 16 2.37 10.32 23.77
N SER A 17 1.51 10.23 24.79
CA SER A 17 1.01 11.41 25.50
C SER A 17 2.12 12.19 26.23
N SER A 18 3.09 11.49 26.82
CA SER A 18 4.14 12.14 27.61
C SER A 18 5.29 12.71 26.76
N ASN A 19 5.59 12.14 25.58
CA ASN A 19 6.78 12.50 24.81
C ASN A 19 6.47 13.07 23.41
N VAL A 20 5.43 12.58 22.75
CA VAL A 20 5.11 12.96 21.36
C VAL A 20 4.08 14.08 21.32
N GLU A 21 3.03 14.01 22.13
CA GLU A 21 1.99 15.05 22.21
C GLU A 21 2.54 16.45 22.48
N PRO A 22 3.49 16.67 23.42
CA PRO A 22 4.01 18.01 23.69
C PRO A 22 4.73 18.59 22.47
N LEU A 23 5.41 17.76 21.68
CA LEU A 23 6.04 18.18 20.43
C LEU A 23 5.00 18.62 19.40
N PHE A 24 3.93 17.83 19.21
CA PHE A 24 2.85 18.20 18.30
C PHE A 24 2.13 19.47 18.74
N ARG A 25 1.87 19.64 20.04
CA ARG A 25 1.31 20.88 20.59
C ARG A 25 2.22 22.08 20.37
N ALA A 26 3.53 21.92 20.55
CA ALA A 26 4.50 22.98 20.29
C ALA A 26 4.54 23.37 18.81
N VAL A 27 4.44 22.41 17.89
CA VAL A 27 4.32 22.68 16.44
C VAL A 27 3.00 23.37 16.11
N ASP A 28 1.89 22.89 16.68
CA ASP A 28 0.53 23.41 16.45
C ASP A 28 0.35 24.88 16.85
N GLN A 29 1.04 25.29 17.92
CA GLN A 29 1.11 26.67 18.43
C GLN A 29 2.25 27.49 17.82
N GLY A 30 3.11 26.84 17.04
CA GLY A 30 4.29 27.46 16.45
C GLY A 30 3.97 28.37 15.26
N PRO A 31 4.90 29.26 14.88
CA PRO A 31 4.68 30.26 13.83
C PRO A 31 4.41 29.63 12.45
N ALA A 32 4.99 28.46 12.18
CA ALA A 32 4.77 27.75 10.91
C ALA A 32 3.33 27.24 10.78
N ALA A 33 2.75 26.68 11.86
CA ALA A 33 1.37 26.22 11.85
C ALA A 33 0.40 27.42 11.79
N SER A 34 0.65 28.48 12.55
CA SER A 34 -0.17 29.71 12.48
C SER A 34 -0.20 30.29 11.08
N PHE A 35 0.96 30.42 10.43
CA PHE A 35 1.05 30.93 9.05
C PHE A 35 0.20 30.12 8.07
N VAL A 36 0.23 28.78 8.16
CA VAL A 36 -0.56 27.91 7.30
C VAL A 36 -2.05 28.01 7.60
N LYS A 37 -2.44 28.07 8.88
CA LYS A 37 -3.84 28.14 9.32
C LYS A 37 -4.50 29.48 9.00
N GLU A 38 -3.74 30.58 9.06
CA GLU A 38 -4.24 31.93 8.74
C GLU A 38 -4.48 32.14 7.24
N ALA A 39 -3.74 31.43 6.39
CA ALA A 39 -3.85 31.54 4.94
C ALA A 39 -4.87 30.52 4.37
N TRP A 40 -6.09 30.98 4.12
CA TRP A 40 -7.22 30.15 3.63
C TRP A 40 -6.90 29.28 2.40
N TYR A 41 -6.01 29.74 1.51
CA TYR A 41 -5.68 29.06 0.26
C TYR A 41 -4.52 28.06 0.40
N PHE A 42 -3.77 28.11 1.51
CA PHE A 42 -2.50 27.41 1.64
C PHE A 42 -2.69 25.90 1.72
N THR A 43 -3.60 25.43 2.58
CA THR A 43 -3.93 24.01 2.73
C THR A 43 -4.52 23.41 1.43
N PRO A 44 -5.50 24.03 0.75
CA PRO A 44 -5.96 23.57 -0.58
C PRO A 44 -4.84 23.51 -1.62
N PHE A 45 -4.00 24.54 -1.70
CA PHE A 45 -2.88 24.59 -2.64
C PHE A 45 -1.86 23.47 -2.38
N ALA A 46 -1.46 23.28 -1.12
CA ALA A 46 -0.60 22.17 -0.71
C ALA A 46 -1.23 20.82 -1.08
N GLY A 47 -2.56 20.70 -0.94
CA GLY A 47 -3.33 19.54 -1.39
C GLY A 47 -3.23 19.28 -2.89
N CYS A 48 -3.38 20.30 -3.72
CA CYS A 48 -3.20 20.17 -5.17
C CYS A 48 -1.78 19.71 -5.53
N VAL A 49 -0.75 20.32 -4.93
CA VAL A 49 0.65 19.92 -5.13
C VAL A 49 0.87 18.47 -4.68
N HIS A 50 0.28 18.08 -3.55
CA HIS A 50 0.38 16.72 -3.01
C HIS A 50 -0.24 15.69 -3.96
N LEU A 51 -1.41 15.97 -4.52
CA LEU A 51 -2.07 15.08 -5.49
C LEU A 51 -1.30 14.97 -6.79
N ILE A 52 -0.75 16.08 -7.30
CA ILE A 52 0.12 16.05 -8.48
C ILE A 52 1.36 15.20 -8.20
N ALA A 53 2.04 15.42 -7.06
CA ALA A 53 3.20 14.62 -6.67
C ALA A 53 2.85 13.13 -6.56
N LEU A 54 1.71 12.80 -5.96
CA LEU A 54 1.21 11.43 -5.87
C LEU A 54 0.92 10.81 -7.25
N SER A 55 0.33 11.57 -8.18
CA SER A 55 0.07 11.09 -9.54
C SER A 55 1.37 10.82 -10.31
N PHE A 56 2.38 11.68 -10.19
CA PHE A 56 3.68 11.45 -10.81
C PHE A 56 4.42 10.26 -10.17
N LEU A 57 4.40 10.15 -8.84
CA LEU A 57 5.01 9.03 -8.13
C LEU A 57 4.36 7.71 -8.52
N GLY A 58 3.02 7.65 -8.45
CA GLY A 58 2.24 6.49 -8.83
C GLY A 58 2.42 6.11 -10.30
N GLY A 59 2.41 7.09 -11.20
CA GLY A 59 2.65 6.86 -12.63
C GLY A 59 4.04 6.28 -12.91
N ALA A 60 5.09 6.88 -12.35
CA ALA A 60 6.47 6.39 -12.51
C ALA A 60 6.65 4.97 -11.94
N LEU A 61 6.06 4.72 -10.77
CA LEU A 61 6.09 3.42 -10.11
C LEU A 61 5.35 2.36 -10.93
N LEU A 62 4.10 2.63 -11.30
CA LEU A 62 3.25 1.71 -12.05
C LEU A 62 3.84 1.38 -13.42
N LEU A 63 4.40 2.36 -14.13
CA LEU A 63 5.06 2.11 -15.42
C LEU A 63 6.27 1.19 -15.26
N ALA A 64 7.09 1.40 -14.23
CA ALA A 64 8.28 0.59 -13.98
C ALA A 64 7.91 -0.84 -13.51
N ASP A 65 6.92 -0.98 -12.63
CA ASP A 65 6.49 -2.27 -12.09
C ASP A 65 5.63 -3.07 -13.09
N MET A 66 4.78 -2.43 -13.88
CA MET A 66 4.04 -3.09 -14.96
C MET A 66 4.96 -3.65 -16.05
N ARG A 67 6.15 -3.07 -16.24
CA ARG A 67 7.14 -3.65 -17.14
C ARG A 67 7.71 -4.98 -16.67
N VAL A 68 7.72 -5.20 -15.36
CA VAL A 68 8.15 -6.45 -14.72
C VAL A 68 7.02 -7.46 -14.69
N VAL A 69 5.82 -7.00 -14.34
CA VAL A 69 4.69 -7.86 -13.94
C VAL A 69 3.73 -8.16 -15.10
N GLY A 70 3.62 -7.28 -16.10
CA GLY A 70 2.57 -7.32 -17.12
C GLY A 70 2.99 -6.78 -18.49
N PRO A 71 2.04 -6.42 -19.37
CA PRO A 71 2.28 -5.92 -20.72
C PRO A 71 2.69 -4.44 -20.74
N GLY A 72 3.46 -3.98 -19.74
CA GLY A 72 3.98 -2.61 -19.69
C GLY A 72 4.90 -2.27 -20.88
N ILE A 73 5.64 -1.16 -20.82
CA ILE A 73 6.45 -0.66 -21.95
C ILE A 73 7.46 -1.70 -22.47
N THR A 74 7.09 -2.47 -23.50
CA THR A 74 7.84 -3.66 -23.94
C THR A 74 9.20 -3.34 -24.56
N ALA A 75 9.35 -2.16 -25.16
CA ALA A 75 10.53 -1.75 -25.93
C ALA A 75 11.83 -1.55 -25.11
N LYS A 76 11.76 -1.49 -23.77
CA LYS A 76 12.92 -1.29 -22.89
C LYS A 76 13.06 -2.43 -21.89
N THR A 77 14.26 -2.68 -21.37
CA THR A 77 14.45 -3.65 -20.28
C THR A 77 13.88 -3.12 -18.96
N PRO A 78 13.47 -3.99 -18.02
CA PRO A 78 12.99 -3.54 -16.71
C PRO A 78 14.00 -2.66 -15.95
N ALA A 79 15.29 -3.01 -15.99
CA ALA A 79 16.34 -2.24 -15.34
C ALA A 79 16.54 -0.85 -15.99
N GLU A 80 16.49 -0.76 -17.32
CA GLU A 80 16.62 0.54 -18.00
C GLU A 80 15.41 1.44 -17.72
N LEU A 81 14.20 0.89 -17.77
CA LEU A 81 12.99 1.65 -17.45
C LEU A 81 13.00 2.10 -15.99
N ASN A 82 13.37 1.22 -15.06
CA ASN A 82 13.51 1.56 -13.64
C ASN A 82 14.49 2.74 -13.44
N ARG A 83 15.68 2.68 -14.05
CA ARG A 83 16.67 3.76 -13.98
C ARG A 83 16.13 5.10 -14.53
N LYS A 84 15.34 5.06 -15.60
CA LYS A 84 14.71 6.27 -16.18
C LYS A 84 13.60 6.84 -15.31
N MET A 85 12.89 6.00 -14.55
CA MET A 85 11.83 6.42 -13.64
C MET A 85 12.35 6.89 -12.28
N THR A 86 13.55 6.48 -11.86
CA THR A 86 14.13 6.85 -10.55
C THR A 86 14.14 8.36 -10.27
N PRO A 87 14.56 9.26 -11.19
CA PRO A 87 14.54 10.70 -10.91
C PRO A 87 13.13 11.23 -10.64
N PHE A 88 12.12 10.75 -11.38
CA PHE A 88 10.72 11.10 -11.15
C PHE A 88 10.26 10.59 -9.79
N LEU A 89 10.57 9.36 -9.43
CA LEU A 89 10.25 8.81 -8.10
C LEU A 89 10.86 9.66 -6.96
N ILE A 90 12.12 10.09 -7.09
CA ILE A 90 12.79 10.91 -6.08
C ILE A 90 12.15 12.30 -5.99
N VAL A 91 12.00 13.00 -7.11
CA VAL A 91 11.43 14.35 -7.14
C VAL A 91 10.00 14.34 -6.61
N SER A 92 9.19 13.37 -7.04
CA SER A 92 7.82 13.22 -6.56
C SER A 92 7.74 12.82 -5.08
N ALA A 93 8.64 11.97 -4.59
CA ALA A 93 8.70 11.63 -3.17
C ALA A 93 9.04 12.87 -2.31
N ILE A 94 10.03 13.67 -2.75
CA ILE A 94 10.40 14.92 -2.08
C ILE A 94 9.21 15.89 -2.06
N ALA A 95 8.58 16.12 -3.23
CA ALA A 95 7.41 16.98 -3.33
C ALA A 95 6.24 16.49 -2.46
N LEU A 96 6.03 15.17 -2.38
CA LEU A 96 4.98 14.54 -1.58
C LEU A 96 5.23 14.70 -0.07
N VAL A 97 6.48 14.56 0.38
CA VAL A 97 6.86 14.79 1.78
C VAL A 97 6.70 16.27 2.14
N ILE A 98 7.23 17.19 1.33
CA ILE A 98 7.15 18.63 1.59
C ILE A 98 5.68 19.07 1.64
N SER A 99 4.90 18.76 0.61
CA SER A 99 3.47 19.10 0.59
C SER A 99 2.68 18.43 1.71
N GLY A 100 3.04 17.19 2.10
CA GLY A 100 2.42 16.48 3.23
C GLY A 100 2.68 17.16 4.57
N VAL A 101 3.89 17.67 4.80
CA VAL A 101 4.23 18.48 5.99
C VAL A 101 3.39 19.75 6.00
N LEU A 102 3.30 20.47 4.88
CA LEU A 102 2.49 21.68 4.77
C LEU A 102 1.00 21.41 5.06
N LEU A 103 0.45 20.31 4.56
CA LEU A 103 -0.91 19.88 4.89
C LEU A 103 -1.07 19.57 6.39
N GLY A 104 -0.08 18.90 6.99
CA GLY A 104 -0.11 18.54 8.40
C GLY A 104 -0.07 19.74 9.34
N LEU A 105 0.63 20.83 8.94
CA LEU A 105 0.68 22.07 9.72
C LEU A 105 -0.69 22.75 9.89
N GLY A 106 -1.63 22.54 8.97
CA GLY A 106 -3.00 23.07 9.09
C GLY A 106 -3.83 22.37 10.15
N GLU A 107 -3.50 21.12 10.49
CA GLU A 107 -4.36 20.19 11.25
C GLU A 107 -3.55 19.34 12.25
N VAL A 108 -2.52 19.92 12.88
CA VAL A 108 -1.46 19.17 13.61
C VAL A 108 -2.03 18.26 14.70
N MET A 109 -2.89 18.77 15.57
CA MET A 109 -3.47 17.95 16.65
C MET A 109 -4.51 16.95 16.13
N ARG A 110 -5.15 17.21 14.99
CA ARG A 110 -6.07 16.25 14.36
C ARG A 110 -5.31 15.05 13.81
N ILE A 111 -4.20 15.29 13.11
CA ILE A 111 -3.37 14.20 12.57
C ILE A 111 -2.65 13.42 13.67
N TYR A 112 -2.24 14.07 14.77
CA TYR A 112 -1.67 13.41 15.94
C TYR A 112 -2.60 12.34 16.51
N ASN A 113 -3.88 12.68 16.68
CA ASN A 113 -4.87 11.79 17.26
C ASN A 113 -5.36 10.71 16.29
N SER A 114 -5.04 10.80 14.98
CA SER A 114 -5.57 9.92 13.94
C SER A 114 -4.70 8.66 13.74
N PRO A 115 -5.17 7.45 14.11
CA PRO A 115 -4.42 6.21 13.81
C PRO A 115 -4.12 6.00 12.30
N PRO A 116 -5.02 6.32 11.35
CA PRO A 116 -4.71 6.31 9.92
C PRO A 116 -3.48 7.13 9.51
N PHE A 117 -3.25 8.26 10.18
CA PHE A 117 -2.09 9.10 9.88
C PHE A 117 -0.78 8.39 10.23
N TRP A 118 -0.70 7.79 11.42
CA TRP A 118 0.48 7.03 11.84
C TRP A 118 0.73 5.81 10.95
N LEU A 119 -0.33 5.09 10.57
CA LEU A 119 -0.23 3.99 9.61
C LEU A 119 0.29 4.48 8.24
N LYS A 120 -0.18 5.64 7.77
CA LYS A 120 0.31 6.26 6.53
C LYS A 120 1.80 6.61 6.64
N MET A 121 2.25 7.16 7.78
CA MET A 121 3.65 7.55 7.98
C MET A 121 4.57 6.33 8.03
N ALA A 122 4.19 5.28 8.76
CA ALA A 122 4.93 4.02 8.78
C ALA A 122 4.94 3.33 7.40
N GLY A 123 3.79 3.30 6.72
CA GLY A 123 3.67 2.80 5.36
C GLY A 123 4.55 3.57 4.38
N LEU A 124 4.63 4.90 4.52
CA LEU A 124 5.47 5.75 3.68
C LEU A 124 6.95 5.45 3.91
N ALA A 125 7.38 5.35 5.17
CA ALA A 125 8.75 4.98 5.52
C ALA A 125 9.10 3.59 4.95
N SER A 126 8.23 2.60 5.14
CA SER A 126 8.39 1.26 4.59
C SER A 126 8.47 1.26 3.06
N ALA A 127 7.55 1.95 2.38
CA ALA A 127 7.51 2.04 0.93
C ALA A 127 8.76 2.70 0.35
N LEU A 128 9.24 3.79 0.97
CA LEU A 128 10.46 4.48 0.55
C LEU A 128 11.70 3.58 0.70
N ILE A 129 11.88 2.97 1.89
CA ILE A 129 12.99 2.03 2.13
C ILE A 129 12.93 0.92 1.08
N PHE A 130 11.79 0.22 0.98
CA PHE A 130 11.63 -0.90 0.06
C PHE A 130 11.89 -0.52 -1.41
N THR A 131 11.40 0.64 -1.84
CA THR A 131 11.54 1.12 -3.23
C THR A 131 13.00 1.37 -3.59
N PHE A 132 13.72 2.08 -2.73
CA PHE A 132 15.10 2.51 -3.01
C PHE A 132 16.17 1.50 -2.63
N THR A 133 15.85 0.49 -1.81
CA THR A 133 16.80 -0.58 -1.47
C THR A 133 16.44 -1.89 -2.19
N THR A 134 15.31 -2.50 -1.83
CA THR A 134 14.97 -3.88 -2.21
C THR A 134 14.58 -3.97 -3.66
N ARG A 135 13.58 -3.18 -4.04
CA ARG A 135 13.04 -3.17 -5.40
C ARG A 135 14.11 -2.75 -6.40
N ASP A 136 14.74 -1.60 -6.18
CA ASP A 136 15.77 -1.08 -7.08
C ASP A 136 16.96 -2.05 -7.22
N SER A 137 17.46 -2.60 -6.11
CA SER A 137 18.56 -3.57 -6.16
C SER A 137 18.17 -4.87 -6.87
N VAL A 138 17.00 -5.45 -6.58
CA VAL A 138 16.58 -6.72 -7.20
C VAL A 138 16.33 -6.55 -8.70
N ILE A 139 15.74 -5.42 -9.12
CA ILE A 139 15.52 -5.13 -10.54
C ILE A 139 16.87 -4.92 -11.27
N ARG A 140 17.81 -4.18 -10.68
CA ARG A 140 19.15 -3.95 -11.27
C ARG A 140 19.99 -5.23 -11.37
N ASN A 141 19.80 -6.16 -10.42
CA ASN A 141 20.58 -7.41 -10.34
C ASN A 141 19.84 -8.61 -10.95
N ASN A 142 18.98 -8.39 -11.94
CA ASN A 142 18.29 -9.44 -12.68
C ASN A 142 17.54 -10.45 -11.78
N GLY A 143 16.92 -9.97 -10.70
CA GLY A 143 16.14 -10.79 -9.77
C GLY A 143 16.95 -11.38 -8.60
N LYS A 144 18.26 -11.12 -8.50
CA LYS A 144 19.08 -11.59 -7.39
C LYS A 144 18.94 -10.66 -6.18
N PHE A 145 18.74 -11.26 -5.01
CA PHE A 145 18.73 -10.54 -3.73
C PHE A 145 20.18 -10.28 -3.28
N THR A 146 20.56 -9.00 -3.25
CA THR A 146 21.81 -8.54 -2.65
C THR A 146 21.64 -8.37 -1.14
N PRO A 147 22.72 -8.22 -0.36
CA PRO A 147 22.61 -7.92 1.07
C PRO A 147 21.79 -6.67 1.37
N ILE A 148 21.95 -5.60 0.57
CA ILE A 148 21.17 -4.36 0.69
C ILE A 148 19.68 -4.62 0.44
N ALA A 149 19.36 -5.46 -0.55
CA ALA A 149 17.98 -5.83 -0.82
C ALA A 149 17.34 -6.61 0.33
N LEU A 150 18.09 -7.51 0.97
CA LEU A 150 17.62 -8.28 2.11
C LEU A 150 17.41 -7.40 3.34
N VAL A 151 18.38 -6.55 3.68
CA VAL A 151 18.26 -5.59 4.80
C VAL A 151 17.07 -4.66 4.59
N GLY A 152 16.95 -4.12 3.38
CA GLY A 152 15.81 -3.30 2.99
C GLY A 152 14.47 -4.00 3.10
N LEU A 153 14.40 -5.26 2.66
CA LEU A 153 13.20 -6.07 2.74
C LEU A 153 12.81 -6.29 4.20
N VAL A 154 13.75 -6.74 5.03
CA VAL A 154 13.49 -6.99 6.45
C VAL A 154 13.06 -5.70 7.15
N ALA A 155 13.79 -4.60 6.97
CA ALA A 155 13.47 -3.32 7.61
C ALA A 155 12.08 -2.80 7.21
N SER A 156 11.79 -2.75 5.91
CA SER A 156 10.49 -2.27 5.41
C SER A 156 9.33 -3.17 5.84
N MET A 157 9.50 -4.49 5.82
CA MET A 157 8.47 -5.42 6.27
C MET A 157 8.23 -5.31 7.77
N LEU A 158 9.29 -5.22 8.59
CA LEU A 158 9.14 -5.03 10.03
C LEU A 158 8.38 -3.74 10.35
N ILE A 159 8.75 -2.61 9.73
CA ILE A 159 8.05 -1.34 9.92
C ILE A 159 6.58 -1.48 9.54
N PHE A 160 6.29 -2.02 8.35
CA PHE A 160 4.92 -2.11 7.86
C PHE A 160 4.06 -3.02 8.73
N TRP A 161 4.53 -4.24 9.03
CA TRP A 161 3.72 -5.23 9.73
C TRP A 161 3.52 -4.88 11.20
N LEU A 162 4.54 -4.35 11.88
CA LEU A 162 4.39 -3.86 13.26
C LEU A 162 3.36 -2.74 13.30
N SER A 163 3.49 -1.73 12.44
CA SER A 163 2.52 -0.63 12.39
C SER A 163 1.13 -1.08 11.94
N TRP A 164 1.02 -2.05 11.04
CA TRP A 164 -0.29 -2.55 10.61
C TRP A 164 -1.00 -3.30 11.74
N ILE A 165 -0.31 -4.16 12.48
CA ILE A 165 -0.90 -4.91 13.60
C ILE A 165 -1.39 -3.94 14.69
N GLU A 166 -0.52 -3.02 15.13
CA GLU A 166 -0.84 -2.12 16.25
C GLU A 166 -1.86 -1.02 15.86
N LEU A 167 -1.80 -0.52 14.63
CA LEU A 167 -2.57 0.67 14.21
C LEU A 167 -3.77 0.36 13.32
N THR A 168 -4.22 -0.90 13.22
CA THR A 168 -5.48 -1.23 12.51
C THR A 168 -6.57 -1.75 13.43
N ASP A 169 -6.31 -1.86 14.73
CA ASP A 169 -7.33 -2.22 15.73
C ASP A 169 -8.45 -1.19 15.84
N TRP A 170 -8.21 0.06 15.43
CA TRP A 170 -9.22 1.14 15.45
C TRP A 170 -10.39 0.94 14.48
N ARG A 171 -10.25 0.15 13.40
CA ARG A 171 -11.34 -0.18 12.47
C ARG A 171 -11.19 -1.56 11.85
N PHE A 172 -12.18 -2.42 12.06
CA PHE A 172 -12.18 -3.77 11.50
C PHE A 172 -12.16 -3.77 9.96
N ALA A 173 -12.91 -2.85 9.35
CA ALA A 173 -12.94 -2.67 7.89
C ALA A 173 -11.56 -2.32 7.31
N ALA A 174 -10.70 -1.64 8.07
CA ALA A 174 -9.35 -1.33 7.63
C ALA A 174 -8.51 -2.61 7.45
N ARG A 175 -8.57 -3.52 8.43
CA ARG A 175 -7.89 -4.83 8.35
C ARG A 175 -8.34 -5.64 7.14
N GLN A 176 -9.65 -5.69 6.89
CA GLN A 176 -10.22 -6.44 5.77
C GLN A 176 -9.73 -5.91 4.41
N ALA A 177 -9.67 -4.58 4.24
CA ALA A 177 -9.20 -3.98 2.99
C ALA A 177 -7.75 -4.40 2.64
N TYR A 178 -6.86 -4.45 3.64
CA TYR A 178 -5.49 -4.93 3.45
C TYR A 178 -5.43 -6.42 3.15
N LEU A 179 -6.24 -7.24 3.82
CA LEU A 179 -6.30 -8.68 3.54
C LEU A 179 -6.78 -8.96 2.12
N ILE A 180 -7.81 -8.26 1.65
CA ILE A 180 -8.27 -8.36 0.26
C ILE A 180 -7.11 -8.06 -0.69
N LEU A 181 -6.37 -6.97 -0.45
CA LEU A 181 -5.24 -6.58 -1.29
C LEU A 181 -4.11 -7.63 -1.25
N ILE A 182 -3.75 -8.15 -0.07
CA ILE A 182 -2.71 -9.19 0.09
C ILE A 182 -3.09 -10.46 -0.67
N PHE A 183 -4.30 -10.98 -0.46
CA PHE A 183 -4.72 -12.22 -1.09
C PHE A 183 -4.90 -12.07 -2.60
N LEU A 184 -5.34 -10.90 -3.08
CA LEU A 184 -5.33 -10.57 -4.49
C LEU A 184 -3.92 -10.63 -5.08
N LEU A 185 -2.91 -10.07 -4.40
CA LEU A 185 -1.52 -10.11 -4.88
C LEU A 185 -0.94 -11.53 -4.83
N VAL A 186 -1.21 -12.29 -3.76
CA VAL A 186 -0.80 -13.71 -3.65
C VAL A 186 -1.43 -14.53 -4.78
N GLY A 187 -2.73 -14.38 -5.02
CA GLY A 187 -3.42 -15.01 -6.14
C GLY A 187 -2.78 -14.65 -7.47
N PHE A 188 -2.47 -13.38 -7.69
CA PHE A 188 -1.81 -12.91 -8.91
C PHE A 188 -0.41 -13.51 -9.12
N ILE A 189 0.42 -13.58 -8.06
CA ILE A 189 1.79 -14.12 -8.12
C ILE A 189 1.78 -15.61 -8.40
N THR A 190 0.88 -16.33 -7.72
CA THR A 190 0.80 -17.79 -7.73
C THR A 190 0.00 -18.37 -8.89
N ALA A 191 -0.79 -17.55 -9.58
CA ALA A 191 -1.61 -17.95 -10.72
C ALA A 191 -0.90 -18.83 -11.77
N PRO A 192 0.35 -18.51 -12.21
CA PRO A 192 1.04 -19.35 -13.20
C PRO A 192 1.39 -20.74 -12.70
N MET A 193 1.52 -20.95 -11.38
CA MET A 193 1.81 -22.27 -10.81
C MET A 193 0.60 -23.22 -10.93
N PHE A 194 -0.61 -22.66 -10.99
CA PHE A 194 -1.86 -23.43 -11.01
C PHE A 194 -2.53 -23.47 -12.40
N LEU A 195 -2.34 -22.44 -13.22
CA LEU A 195 -3.02 -22.29 -14.51
C LEU A 195 -2.10 -22.67 -15.67
N LYS A 196 -2.42 -23.78 -16.36
CA LYS A 196 -1.69 -24.21 -17.56
C LYS A 196 -1.83 -23.17 -18.69
N THR A 197 -0.70 -22.70 -19.23
CA THR A 197 -0.59 -21.64 -20.24
C THR A 197 -1.47 -21.87 -21.48
N ILE A 198 -1.68 -23.13 -21.89
CA ILE A 198 -2.44 -23.49 -23.10
C ILE A 198 -3.88 -22.99 -23.09
N ARG A 199 -4.59 -23.05 -21.95
CA ARG A 199 -5.98 -22.55 -21.85
C ARG A 199 -6.03 -21.02 -21.77
N VAL A 200 -5.03 -20.43 -21.13
CA VAL A 200 -4.89 -18.98 -20.92
C VAL A 200 -4.60 -18.27 -22.24
N GLU A 201 -3.85 -18.91 -23.15
CA GLU A 201 -3.47 -18.34 -24.44
C GLU A 201 -4.68 -18.00 -25.32
N ARG A 202 -5.73 -18.85 -25.33
CA ARG A 202 -6.98 -18.55 -26.06
C ARG A 202 -7.69 -17.31 -25.54
N LEU A 203 -7.71 -17.12 -24.21
CA LEU A 203 -8.33 -15.95 -23.60
C LEU A 203 -7.50 -14.69 -23.87
N ARG A 204 -6.17 -14.81 -23.92
CA ARG A 204 -5.25 -13.71 -24.26
C ARG A 204 -5.34 -13.27 -25.72
N GLN A 205 -5.75 -14.16 -26.61
CA GLN A 205 -5.94 -13.85 -28.04
C GLN A 205 -7.21 -13.03 -28.31
N LEU A 206 -8.11 -12.86 -27.32
CA LEU A 206 -9.27 -12.01 -27.48
C LEU A 206 -8.86 -10.53 -27.64
N PRO A 207 -9.57 -9.74 -28.47
CA PRO A 207 -9.30 -8.32 -28.62
C PRO A 207 -9.39 -7.60 -27.27
N VAL A 208 -8.41 -6.73 -26.97
CA VAL A 208 -8.27 -6.06 -25.66
C VAL A 208 -9.53 -5.29 -25.26
N TYR A 209 -10.25 -4.69 -26.21
CA TYR A 209 -11.49 -3.95 -25.94
C TYR A 209 -12.66 -4.85 -25.49
N LEU A 210 -12.58 -6.16 -25.71
CA LEU A 210 -13.58 -7.13 -25.28
C LEU A 210 -13.15 -7.84 -23.99
N SER A 211 -11.88 -8.27 -23.93
CA SER A 211 -11.34 -9.00 -22.79
C SER A 211 -11.16 -8.11 -21.56
N LEU A 212 -10.73 -6.86 -21.71
CA LEU A 212 -10.45 -5.96 -20.59
C LEU A 212 -11.71 -5.53 -19.83
N PRO A 213 -12.82 -5.05 -20.45
CA PRO A 213 -14.02 -4.69 -19.71
C PRO A 213 -14.70 -5.88 -19.03
N GLY A 214 -14.75 -7.04 -19.70
CA GLY A 214 -15.29 -8.27 -19.12
C GLY A 214 -14.47 -8.73 -17.92
N PHE A 215 -13.14 -8.69 -18.05
CA PHE A 215 -12.21 -8.99 -16.97
C PHE A 215 -12.37 -8.03 -15.77
N LEU A 216 -12.38 -6.71 -16.02
CA LEU A 216 -12.57 -5.71 -14.97
C LEU A 216 -13.91 -5.90 -14.26
N THR A 217 -14.98 -6.20 -15.00
CA THR A 217 -16.30 -6.50 -14.42
C THR A 217 -16.24 -7.70 -13.49
N VAL A 218 -15.62 -8.82 -13.92
CA VAL A 218 -15.48 -10.01 -13.08
C VAL A 218 -14.68 -9.70 -11.82
N VAL A 219 -13.57 -8.97 -11.93
CA VAL A 219 -12.75 -8.60 -10.76
C VAL A 219 -13.52 -7.68 -9.81
N VAL A 220 -14.22 -6.68 -10.33
CA VAL A 220 -15.07 -5.80 -9.51
C VAL A 220 -16.16 -6.60 -8.80
N LEU A 221 -16.81 -7.54 -9.49
CA LEU A 221 -17.82 -8.42 -8.89
C LEU A 221 -17.23 -9.34 -7.81
N LEU A 222 -16.04 -9.89 -8.04
CA LEU A 222 -15.35 -10.72 -7.04
C LEU A 222 -14.92 -9.89 -5.83
N ILE A 223 -14.35 -8.71 -6.04
CA ILE A 223 -13.99 -7.80 -4.94
C ILE A 223 -15.27 -7.39 -4.19
N ALA A 224 -16.32 -6.96 -4.87
CA ALA A 224 -17.60 -6.66 -4.24
C ALA A 224 -18.15 -7.86 -3.46
N GLY A 225 -18.05 -9.07 -4.00
CA GLY A 225 -18.38 -10.32 -3.32
C GLY A 225 -17.52 -10.55 -2.07
N ALA A 226 -16.22 -10.25 -2.11
CA ALA A 226 -15.33 -10.33 -0.96
C ALA A 226 -15.75 -9.33 0.14
N PHE A 227 -16.09 -8.10 -0.22
CA PHE A 227 -16.62 -7.08 0.70
C PHE A 227 -17.99 -7.47 1.30
N LEU A 228 -18.88 -8.09 0.51
CA LEU A 228 -20.16 -8.61 0.99
C LEU A 228 -19.99 -9.80 1.94
N LEU A 229 -19.11 -10.74 1.59
CA LEU A 229 -18.81 -11.91 2.42
C LEU A 229 -18.16 -11.52 3.73
N ALA A 230 -17.30 -10.51 3.72
CA ALA A 230 -16.72 -9.88 4.89
C ALA A 230 -17.75 -9.35 5.90
N ARG A 231 -19.04 -9.27 5.52
CA ARG A 231 -20.15 -8.74 6.32
C ARG A 231 -19.77 -7.41 6.95
N ILE A 232 -19.37 -6.45 6.10
CA ILE A 232 -19.19 -5.05 6.51
C ILE A 232 -20.58 -4.48 6.77
N ASP A 233 -21.17 -4.91 7.88
CA ASP A 233 -22.40 -4.35 8.41
C ASP A 233 -22.00 -3.11 9.19
N TYR A 234 -22.22 -1.94 8.57
CA TYR A 234 -21.95 -0.64 9.20
C TYR A 234 -22.82 -0.38 10.44
N GLN A 235 -23.79 -1.26 10.75
CA GLN A 235 -24.83 -0.93 11.71
C GLN A 235 -25.13 -2.02 12.75
N TYR A 236 -24.96 -3.33 12.50
CA TYR A 236 -25.46 -4.36 13.44
C TYR A 236 -24.68 -5.68 13.60
N LEU A 237 -23.35 -5.70 13.40
CA LEU A 237 -22.51 -6.77 13.97
C LEU A 237 -21.48 -6.13 14.90
N HIS A 238 -21.39 -6.61 16.14
CA HIS A 238 -20.43 -6.11 17.14
C HIS A 238 -19.01 -6.15 16.54
N GLU A 239 -18.46 -5.00 16.10
CA GLU A 239 -17.03 -4.86 15.78
C GLU A 239 -16.16 -5.36 16.95
N LEU A 240 -16.67 -5.22 18.17
CA LEU A 240 -16.08 -5.72 19.41
C LEU A 240 -15.83 -7.24 19.41
N ASP A 241 -16.70 -8.09 18.85
CA ASP A 241 -16.52 -9.55 18.94
C ASP A 241 -15.38 -10.05 18.03
N LEU A 242 -15.31 -9.56 16.78
CA LEU A 242 -14.26 -9.95 15.84
C LEU A 242 -12.92 -9.25 16.15
N ASN A 243 -12.95 -8.01 16.64
CA ASN A 243 -11.73 -7.35 17.11
C ASN A 243 -11.18 -8.04 18.38
N ALA A 244 -12.05 -8.49 19.29
CA ALA A 244 -11.65 -9.24 20.49
C ALA A 244 -11.08 -10.63 20.18
N MET A 245 -11.45 -11.24 19.05
CA MET A 245 -10.88 -12.52 18.61
C MET A 245 -9.39 -12.42 18.23
N GLY A 246 -8.85 -11.23 17.98
CA GLY A 246 -7.45 -11.04 17.58
C GLY A 246 -7.07 -11.93 16.38
N LEU A 247 -6.03 -12.75 16.53
CA LEU A 247 -5.60 -13.71 15.50
C LEU A 247 -6.65 -14.78 15.16
N LEU A 248 -7.60 -15.08 16.05
CA LEU A 248 -8.67 -16.05 15.75
C LEU A 248 -9.71 -15.48 14.77
N ALA A 249 -9.73 -14.17 14.54
CA ALA A 249 -10.57 -13.59 13.50
C ALA A 249 -10.21 -14.16 12.11
N PHE A 250 -8.94 -14.52 11.87
CA PHE A 250 -8.49 -15.06 10.58
C PHE A 250 -9.11 -16.43 10.23
N VAL A 251 -9.59 -17.19 11.22
CA VAL A 251 -10.26 -18.47 10.99
C VAL A 251 -11.78 -18.33 10.89
N HIS A 252 -12.32 -17.11 11.03
CA HIS A 252 -13.74 -16.86 10.90
C HIS A 252 -14.20 -17.16 9.45
N PRO A 253 -15.30 -17.89 9.23
CA PRO A 253 -15.73 -18.32 7.90
C PRO A 253 -15.89 -17.20 6.87
N SER A 254 -16.40 -16.03 7.28
CA SER A 254 -16.52 -14.86 6.39
C SER A 254 -15.17 -14.31 5.93
N ILE A 255 -14.19 -14.26 6.84
CA ILE A 255 -12.84 -13.76 6.54
C ILE A 255 -12.13 -14.74 5.61
N LEU A 256 -12.22 -16.04 5.90
CA LEU A 256 -11.69 -17.09 5.02
C LEU A 256 -12.31 -17.03 3.61
N ALA A 257 -13.63 -16.85 3.53
CA ALA A 257 -14.32 -16.72 2.25
C ALA A 257 -13.88 -15.47 1.47
N MET A 258 -13.73 -14.33 2.16
CA MET A 258 -13.20 -13.09 1.57
C MET A 258 -11.76 -13.28 1.05
N MET A 259 -10.88 -13.91 1.84
CA MET A 259 -9.50 -14.20 1.45
C MET A 259 -9.46 -15.10 0.21
N LEU A 260 -10.29 -16.15 0.17
CA LEU A 260 -10.40 -17.05 -0.97
C LEU A 260 -10.89 -16.32 -2.23
N VAL A 261 -11.96 -15.52 -2.12
CA VAL A 261 -12.49 -14.76 -3.27
C VAL A 261 -11.46 -13.75 -3.77
N SER A 262 -10.74 -13.08 -2.88
CA SER A 262 -9.67 -12.13 -3.24
C SER A 262 -8.52 -12.84 -3.94
N PHE A 263 -8.12 -14.02 -3.45
CA PHE A 263 -7.13 -14.88 -4.10
C PHE A 263 -7.57 -15.28 -5.51
N ILE A 264 -8.82 -15.71 -5.69
CA ILE A 264 -9.37 -16.02 -7.00
C ILE A 264 -9.37 -14.78 -7.90
N ALA A 265 -9.77 -13.61 -7.38
CA ALA A 265 -9.72 -12.35 -8.12
C ALA A 265 -8.30 -12.01 -8.58
N GLY A 266 -7.30 -12.28 -7.75
CA GLY A 266 -5.88 -12.20 -8.09
C GLY A 266 -5.48 -13.11 -9.25
N MET A 267 -5.89 -14.37 -9.20
CA MET A 267 -5.63 -15.34 -10.28
C MET A 267 -6.30 -14.92 -11.60
N VAL A 268 -7.56 -14.49 -11.54
CA VAL A 268 -8.29 -13.96 -12.70
C VAL A 268 -7.59 -12.70 -13.22
N SER A 269 -7.04 -11.88 -12.33
CA SER A 269 -6.25 -10.68 -12.68
C SER A 269 -5.00 -10.97 -13.49
N TRP A 270 -4.31 -12.03 -13.15
CA TRP A 270 -3.16 -12.47 -13.91
C TRP A 270 -3.52 -12.94 -15.34
N ILE A 271 -4.68 -13.58 -15.51
CA ILE A 271 -5.20 -13.99 -16.83
C ILE A 271 -5.47 -12.75 -17.68
N GLY A 272 -6.28 -11.82 -17.17
CA GLY A 272 -6.78 -10.66 -17.91
C GLY A 272 -5.70 -9.64 -18.27
N ILE A 273 -4.70 -9.46 -17.40
CA ILE A 273 -3.58 -8.55 -17.67
C ILE A 273 -2.64 -9.09 -18.76
N GLY A 274 -2.68 -10.39 -19.07
CA GLY A 274 -1.80 -10.94 -20.11
C GLY A 274 -0.32 -10.92 -19.69
N ALA A 275 -0.04 -11.04 -18.39
CA ALA A 275 1.30 -11.13 -17.85
C ALA A 275 2.06 -12.32 -18.45
N ALA A 276 2.88 -12.05 -19.47
CA ALA A 276 3.80 -13.04 -20.02
C ALA A 276 4.93 -13.26 -19.03
N GLU A 277 5.21 -14.52 -18.71
CA GLU A 277 6.29 -14.91 -17.80
C GLU A 277 7.67 -14.69 -18.42
N THR A 278 8.06 -13.42 -18.56
CA THR A 278 9.36 -13.06 -19.14
C THR A 278 10.40 -12.73 -18.08
N GLN A 279 9.97 -12.45 -16.85
CA GLN A 279 10.84 -11.99 -15.77
C GLN A 279 10.86 -12.98 -14.59
N PRO A 280 11.98 -13.07 -13.85
CA PRO A 280 12.10 -13.92 -12.67
C PRO A 280 10.99 -13.66 -11.63
N LEU A 281 10.55 -14.71 -10.94
CA LEU A 281 9.54 -14.62 -9.88
C LEU A 281 9.91 -13.61 -8.80
N SER A 282 11.19 -13.51 -8.45
CA SER A 282 11.69 -12.53 -7.47
C SER A 282 11.46 -11.09 -7.89
N MET A 283 11.64 -10.75 -9.17
CA MET A 283 11.33 -9.41 -9.68
C MET A 283 9.84 -9.12 -9.61
N ARG A 284 9.01 -10.07 -10.03
CA ARG A 284 7.55 -9.93 -9.97
C ARG A 284 7.07 -9.72 -8.55
N PHE A 285 7.62 -10.49 -7.60
CA PHE A 285 7.33 -10.34 -6.18
C PHE A 285 7.68 -8.94 -5.67
N VAL A 286 8.91 -8.44 -5.92
CA VAL A 286 9.27 -7.10 -5.42
C VAL A 286 8.47 -5.99 -6.08
N SER A 287 8.11 -6.11 -7.36
CA SER A 287 7.27 -5.12 -8.04
C SER A 287 5.84 -5.10 -7.49
N LEU A 288 5.26 -6.25 -7.19
CA LEU A 288 3.92 -6.33 -6.60
C LEU A 288 3.91 -5.87 -5.13
N MET A 289 4.96 -6.20 -4.37
CA MET A 289 5.13 -5.72 -2.99
C MET A 289 5.34 -4.21 -2.95
N SER A 290 6.08 -3.66 -3.91
CA SER A 290 6.21 -2.21 -4.10
C SER A 290 4.85 -1.53 -4.31
N MET A 291 4.05 -2.04 -5.26
CA MET A 291 2.69 -1.54 -5.49
C MET A 291 1.82 -1.65 -4.23
N PHE A 292 1.90 -2.77 -3.51
CA PHE A 292 1.19 -2.99 -2.25
C PHE A 292 1.50 -1.90 -1.21
N LEU A 293 2.78 -1.66 -0.93
CA LEU A 293 3.20 -0.69 0.07
C LEU A 293 2.74 0.73 -0.31
N TRP A 294 2.88 1.11 -1.57
CA TRP A 294 2.45 2.44 -2.04
C TRP A 294 0.92 2.60 -2.06
N PHE A 295 0.17 1.57 -2.45
CA PHE A 295 -1.30 1.60 -2.33
C PHE A 295 -1.75 1.66 -0.88
N SER A 296 -1.03 1.00 0.04
CA SER A 296 -1.30 1.09 1.47
C SER A 296 -1.18 2.53 1.99
N VAL A 297 -0.15 3.26 1.55
CA VAL A 297 0.02 4.70 1.85
C VAL A 297 -1.13 5.55 1.30
N ALA A 298 -1.58 5.26 0.08
CA ALA A 298 -2.69 5.99 -0.54
C ALA A 298 -4.03 5.72 0.17
N ILE A 299 -4.33 4.46 0.48
CA ILE A 299 -5.57 4.02 1.14
C ILE A 299 -5.65 4.60 2.56
N SER A 300 -4.59 4.46 3.35
CA SER A 300 -4.53 5.04 4.70
C SER A 300 -4.71 6.56 4.68
N GLY A 301 -4.16 7.24 3.68
CA GLY A 301 -4.37 8.67 3.48
C GLY A 301 -5.83 9.08 3.27
N ARG A 302 -6.64 8.24 2.61
CA ARG A 302 -8.07 8.51 2.44
C ARG A 302 -8.84 8.40 3.77
N TRP A 303 -8.37 7.54 4.68
CA TRP A 303 -9.02 7.35 5.98
C TRP A 303 -8.80 8.49 6.97
N ILE A 304 -7.71 9.26 6.83
CA ILE A 304 -7.44 10.46 7.65
C ILE A 304 -8.61 11.46 7.54
N ALA A 305 -9.25 11.56 6.38
CA ALA A 305 -10.37 12.48 6.16
C ALA A 305 -11.65 12.11 6.95
N PHE A 306 -11.76 10.87 7.43
CA PHE A 306 -12.93 10.34 8.15
C PHE A 306 -12.69 10.18 9.66
N TRP A 307 -11.61 10.78 10.16
CA TRP A 307 -11.22 10.84 11.57
C TRP A 307 -11.14 12.32 11.98
#